data_AF-X1HLT3-F1
#
_entry.id   AF-X1HLT3-F1
#
_cell.length_a   1.000
_cell.length_b   1.000
_cell.length_c   1.000
_cell.angle_alpha   90.00
_cell.angle_beta   90.00
_cell.angle_gamma   90.00
#
_symmetry.space_group_name_H-M   'P 1'
#
loop_
_entity.id
_entity.type
_entity.pdbx_description
1 polymer ?
#
loop_
_entity_poly.entity_id
_entity_poly.type
_entity_poly.pdbx_seq_one_letter_code
_entity_poly.pdbx_strand_id
1 'polypeptide(L)'
;RVVAAMGSLLSDAAYKASEEIGLTEVKSMKIKYKEDFIIMRNIIMKKDTEFLLAVLTKLPESEEIEKYTDQLLDWAEENSRADLEKLSTI
;
A
#
# COMPACT_ATOMS: atom_id res chain seq x y z
N ARG A 1 -4.11 14.63 -1.28
CA ARG A 1 -2.91 15.18 -1.98
C ARG A 1 -1.65 14.97 -1.15
N VAL A 2 -1.57 15.48 0.09
CA VAL A 2 -0.38 15.30 0.95
C VAL A 2 -0.07 13.82 1.23
N VAL A 3 -1.08 12.99 1.52
CA VAL A 3 -0.89 11.55 1.79
C VAL A 3 -0.31 10.80 0.60
N ALA A 4 -0.71 11.13 -0.62
CA ALA A 4 -0.18 10.50 -1.83
C ALA A 4 1.31 10.86 -2.06
N ALA A 5 1.67 12.13 -1.85
CA ALA A 5 3.07 12.57 -1.94
C ALA A 5 3.93 11.93 -0.83
N MET A 6 3.42 11.89 0.40
CA MET A 6 4.08 11.25 1.52
C MET A 6 4.26 9.74 1.28
N GLY A 7 3.23 9.07 0.79
CA GLY A 7 3.29 7.64 0.50
C GLY A 7 4.27 7.30 -0.62
N SER A 8 4.35 8.12 -1.67
CA SER A 8 5.34 7.96 -2.72
C SER A 8 6.77 8.08 -2.18
N LEU A 9 7.05 9.10 -1.35
CA LEU A 9 8.37 9.29 -0.73
C LEU A 9 8.75 8.14 0.21
N LEU A 10 7.81 7.68 1.04
CA LEU A 10 8.04 6.59 1.97
C LEU A 10 8.23 5.26 1.24
N SER A 11 7.50 5.02 0.14
CA SER A 11 7.69 3.84 -0.71
C SER A 11 9.09 3.82 -1.33
N ASP A 12 9.53 4.94 -1.91
CA ASP A 12 10.88 5.07 -2.49
C ASP A 12 11.98 4.87 -1.44
N ALA A 13 11.82 5.45 -0.24
CA ALA A 13 12.76 5.25 0.86
C ALA A 13 12.81 3.78 1.32
N ALA A 14 11.66 3.11 1.41
CA ALA A 14 11.58 1.70 1.80
C ALA A 14 12.21 0.79 0.73
N TYR A 15 12.03 1.12 -0.55
CA TYR A 15 12.68 0.41 -1.66
C TYR A 15 14.21 0.52 -1.57
N LYS A 16 14.75 1.72 -1.43
CA LYS A 16 16.21 1.93 -1.26
C LYS A 16 16.76 1.20 -0.03
N ALA A 17 16.04 1.26 1.09
CA ALA A 17 16.42 0.53 2.29
C ALA A 17 16.45 -0.99 2.03
N SER A 18 15.50 -1.51 1.25
CA SER A 18 15.48 -2.94 0.89
C SER A 18 16.69 -3.36 0.06
N GLU A 19 17.16 -2.50 -0.86
CA GLU A 19 18.38 -2.75 -1.64
C GLU A 19 19.64 -2.72 -0.76
N GLU A 20 19.75 -1.75 0.15
CA GLU A 20 20.93 -1.57 0.99
C GLU A 20 21.15 -2.73 1.98
N ILE A 21 20.06 -3.28 2.54
CA ILE A 21 20.14 -4.31 3.59
C ILE A 21 19.68 -5.70 3.11
N GLY A 22 19.38 -5.85 1.82
CA GLY A 22 19.02 -7.12 1.19
C GLY A 22 17.66 -7.67 1.60
N LEU A 23 16.65 -6.81 1.79
CA LEU A 23 15.27 -7.25 2.03
C LEU A 23 14.58 -7.62 0.71
N THR A 24 13.47 -8.36 0.85
CA THR A 24 12.51 -8.57 -0.24
C THR A 24 11.68 -7.31 -0.52
N GLU A 25 10.93 -7.33 -1.61
CA GLU A 25 10.04 -6.25 -2.04
C GLU A 25 9.07 -5.78 -0.94
N VAL A 26 8.86 -4.46 -0.89
CA VAL A 26 7.94 -3.82 0.05
C VAL A 26 6.50 -4.10 -0.39
N LYS A 27 5.77 -4.89 0.40
CA LYS A 27 4.35 -5.20 0.14
C LYS A 27 3.40 -4.15 0.72
N SER A 28 3.64 -3.71 1.96
CA SER A 28 2.77 -2.77 2.65
C SER A 28 3.49 -1.98 3.73
N MET A 29 2.94 -0.81 4.05
CA MET A 29 3.37 0.05 5.13
C MET A 29 2.14 0.55 5.91
N LYS A 30 2.19 0.47 7.23
CA LYS A 30 1.13 0.98 8.14
C LYS A 30 1.73 2.04 9.05
N ILE A 31 1.13 3.23 9.07
CA ILE A 31 1.50 4.31 9.99
C ILE A 31 0.38 4.46 11.02
N LYS A 32 0.74 4.26 12.29
CA LYS A 32 -0.16 4.39 13.43
C LYS A 32 -0.15 5.81 13.98
N TYR A 33 -1.31 6.45 13.98
CA TYR A 33 -1.61 7.63 14.79
C TYR A 33 -2.37 7.23 16.04
N LYS A 34 -2.62 8.20 16.94
CA LYS A 34 -3.31 7.96 18.20
C LYS A 34 -4.69 7.31 18.00
N GLU A 35 -5.43 7.74 16.99
CA GLU A 35 -6.81 7.33 16.73
C GLU A 35 -7.05 6.87 15.28
N ASP A 36 -6.02 6.92 14.44
CA ASP A 36 -6.13 6.70 13.00
C ASP A 36 -4.97 5.85 12.49
N PHE A 37 -5.19 5.22 11.34
CA PHE A 37 -4.20 4.50 10.54
C PHE A 37 -4.11 5.09 9.15
N ILE A 38 -2.88 5.20 8.64
CA ILE A 38 -2.62 5.32 7.21
C ILE A 38 -2.02 3.98 6.77
N ILE A 39 -2.72 3.30 5.86
CA ILE A 39 -2.28 2.03 5.27
C ILE A 39 -1.91 2.29 3.82
N MET A 40 -0.74 1.81 3.42
CA MET A 40 -0.21 1.96 2.08
C MET A 40 0.18 0.58 1.55
N ARG A 41 -0.26 0.23 0.34
CA ARG A 41 0.11 -1.02 -0.33
C ARG A 41 0.67 -0.73 -1.71
N ASN A 42 1.80 -1.36 -2.00
CA ASN A 42 2.42 -1.29 -3.31
C ASN A 42 1.83 -2.40 -4.16
N ILE A 43 1.19 -2.01 -5.26
CA ILE A 43 0.63 -2.91 -6.26
C ILE A 43 1.59 -2.90 -7.44
N ILE A 44 2.46 -3.91 -7.48
CA ILE A 44 3.46 -4.09 -8.53
C ILE A 44 2.76 -4.64 -9.78
N MET A 45 2.91 -3.93 -10.90
CA MET A 45 2.40 -4.37 -12.21
C MET A 45 3.54 -4.92 -13.07
N LYS A 46 3.20 -5.57 -14.17
CA LYS A 46 4.18 -5.97 -15.19
C LYS A 46 4.64 -4.71 -15.94
N LYS A 47 5.96 -4.55 -16.15
CA LYS A 47 6.62 -3.43 -16.86
C LYS A 47 6.81 -2.14 -16.03
N ASP A 48 7.58 -2.25 -14.95
CA ASP A 48 8.13 -1.11 -14.17
C ASP A 48 7.10 -0.07 -13.69
N THR A 49 5.82 -0.46 -13.65
CA THR A 49 4.72 0.41 -13.23
C THR A 49 4.23 -0.06 -11.87
N GLU A 50 4.18 0.86 -10.91
CA GLU A 50 3.68 0.59 -9.58
C GLU A 50 2.53 1.53 -9.27
N PHE A 51 1.47 0.97 -8.68
CA PHE A 51 0.38 1.75 -8.11
C PHE A 51 0.47 1.72 -6.60
N LEU A 52 0.17 2.85 -5.97
CA LEU A 52 0.10 2.95 -4.52
C LEU A 52 -1.36 3.07 -4.07
N LEU A 53 -1.85 2.05 -3.36
CA LEU A 53 -3.14 2.11 -2.68
C LEU A 53 -2.92 2.71 -1.29
N ALA A 54 -3.43 3.94 -1.07
CA ALA A 54 -3.38 4.61 0.22
C ALA A 54 -4.78 4.72 0.84
N VAL A 55 -4.95 4.18 2.05
CA VAL A 55 -6.20 4.17 2.81
C VAL A 55 -6.01 4.89 4.13
N LEU A 56 -6.92 5.81 4.44
CA LEU A 56 -7.04 6.43 5.74
C LEU A 56 -8.21 5.78 6.47
N THR A 57 -7.95 5.20 7.63
CA THR A 57 -8.97 4.53 8.43
C THR A 57 -8.80 4.85 9.91
N LYS A 58 -9.82 4.60 10.71
CA LYS A 58 -9.72 4.69 12.18
C LYS A 58 -8.87 3.56 12.72
N LEU A 59 -8.34 3.76 13.92
CA LEU A 59 -7.68 2.67 14.64
C LEU A 59 -8.69 1.52 14.83
N PRO A 60 -8.35 0.28 14.46
CA PRO A 60 -9.25 -0.84 14.64
C PRO A 60 -9.53 -1.06 16.13
N GLU A 61 -10.81 -1.27 16.47
CA GLU A 61 -11.24 -1.49 17.86
C GLU A 61 -10.83 -2.88 18.38
N SER A 62 -10.51 -3.81 17.47
CA SER A 62 -10.07 -5.17 17.78
C SER A 62 -9.20 -5.75 16.66
N GLU A 63 -8.48 -6.83 16.96
CA GLU A 63 -7.71 -7.58 15.95
C GLU A 63 -8.59 -8.17 14.83
N GLU A 64 -9.85 -8.47 15.13
CA GLU A 64 -10.80 -8.98 14.14
C GLU A 64 -11.12 -7.92 13.08
N ILE A 65 -11.33 -6.68 13.50
CA ILE A 65 -11.55 -5.55 12.59
C ILE A 65 -10.29 -5.26 11.78
N GLU A 66 -9.11 -5.39 12.37
CA GLU A 66 -7.85 -5.25 11.63
C GLU A 66 -7.72 -6.32 10.54
N LYS A 67 -7.98 -7.59 10.86
CA LYS A 67 -7.96 -8.69 9.88
C LYS A 67 -8.99 -8.48 8.78
N TYR A 68 -10.19 -8.04 9.12
CA TYR A 68 -11.22 -7.72 8.13
C TYR A 68 -10.78 -6.58 7.21
N THR A 69 -10.13 -5.55 7.75
CA THR A 69 -9.56 -4.45 6.96
C THR A 69 -8.51 -4.97 5.99
N ASP A 70 -7.59 -5.83 6.43
CA ASP A 70 -6.56 -6.42 5.56
C ASP A 70 -7.19 -7.27 4.45
N GLN A 71 -8.21 -8.07 4.75
CA GLN A 71 -8.96 -8.85 3.76
C GLN A 71 -9.67 -7.97 2.73
N LEU A 72 -10.25 -6.84 3.16
CA LEU A 72 -10.89 -5.89 2.27
C LEU A 72 -9.87 -5.24 1.32
N LEU A 73 -8.66 -4.96 1.80
CA LEU A 73 -7.58 -4.43 0.97
C LEU A 73 -7.05 -5.47 -0.03
N ASP A 74 -6.93 -6.73 0.39
CA ASP A 74 -6.60 -7.84 -0.52
C ASP A 74 -7.65 -7.98 -1.63
N TRP A 75 -8.94 -7.96 -1.26
CA TRP A 75 -10.04 -7.99 -2.21
C TRP A 75 -10.02 -6.79 -3.17
N ALA A 76 -9.79 -5.58 -2.66
CA ALA A 76 -9.73 -4.37 -3.48
C ALA A 76 -8.58 -4.43 -4.51
N GLU A 77 -7.41 -4.94 -4.11
CA GLU A 77 -6.29 -5.16 -5.01
C GLU A 77 -6.62 -6.17 -6.11
N GLU A 78 -7.19 -7.33 -5.74
CA GLU A 78 -7.54 -8.39 -6.70
C GLU A 78 -8.57 -7.90 -7.72
N ASN A 79 -9.61 -7.21 -7.27
CA ASN A 79 -10.71 -6.76 -8.11
C ASN A 79 -10.34 -5.56 -9.00
N SER A 80 -9.39 -4.75 -8.58
CA SER A 80 -8.92 -3.60 -9.38
C SER A 80 -7.81 -3.97 -10.37
N ARG A 81 -7.18 -5.14 -10.24
CA ARG A 81 -5.99 -5.53 -11.02
C ARG A 81 -6.19 -5.42 -12.53
N ALA A 82 -7.32 -5.90 -13.07
CA ALA A 82 -7.60 -5.84 -14.50
C ALA A 82 -7.70 -4.40 -15.05
N ASP A 83 -8.18 -3.46 -14.23
CA ASP A 83 -8.29 -2.06 -14.63
C ASP A 83 -6.96 -1.32 -14.45
N LEU A 84 -6.21 -1.63 -13.39
CA LEU A 84 -4.83 -1.15 -13.21
C LEU A 84 -3.91 -1.62 -14.35
N GLU A 85 -4.10 -2.85 -14.86
CA GLU A 85 -3.35 -3.36 -16.01
C GLU A 85 -3.59 -2.50 -17.25
N LYS A 86 -4.85 -2.18 -17.55
CA LYS A 86 -5.18 -1.28 -18.67
C LYS A 86 -4.52 0.09 -18.49
N LEU A 87 -4.57 0.66 -17.29
CA LEU A 87 -3.96 1.96 -16.98
C LEU A 87 -2.42 1.94 -17.10
N SER A 88 -1.77 0.82 -16.77
CA SER A 88 -0.31 0.67 -16.89
C SER A 88 0.19 0.56 -18.34
N THR A 89 -0.71 0.39 -19.30
CA THR A 89 -0.38 0.24 -20.73
C THR A 89 -0.68 1.47 -21.58
N ILE A 90 -1.16 2.55 -20.96
CA ILE A 90 -1.36 3.87 -21.59
C ILE A 90 -0.02 4.61 -21.62
#